data_AF-A0AAU5M6I4-F1
#
_entry.id   AF-A0AAU5M6I4-F1
#
_cell.length_a   1.000
_cell.length_b   1.000
_cell.length_c   1.000
_cell.angle_alpha   90.00
_cell.angle_beta   90.00
_cell.angle_gamma   90.00
#
_symmetry.space_group_name_H-M   'P 1'
#
loop_
_entity.id
_entity.type
_entity.pdbx_description
1 polymer ?
#
loop_
_entity_poly.entity_id
_entity_poly.type
_entity_poly.pdbx_seq_one_letter_code
_entity_poly.pdbx_strand_id
1 'polypeptide(L)'
;MSADFSPEFQAYGGWIAAAAIQQQDLFNEAVGSGTLQADLDARTLTGERGVLGGISLLGSFSELDQTWLWGWANPGFGPDAPAVAPTVAVREFGGQHGIAEFIADSPDLSGFPEPAQAAIKLAITAGAVLGGRGVWSTAINEGRGHVYLHVADEQLPLAGFDPIATPRLLMTAVSVFPSDHRQVVRGYFQNFGLQYDEAPDAIRGTAANGSVIVTSFDDHGRLGNVSVEPRT
;
A
#
# COMPACT_ATOMS: atom_id res chain seq x y z
N MET A 1 -6.96 -4.67 24.88
CA MET A 1 -6.38 -5.16 23.62
C MET A 1 -6.32 -3.95 22.71
N SER A 2 -5.15 -3.59 22.16
CA SER A 2 -5.07 -2.55 21.13
C SER A 2 -5.89 -3.01 19.92
N ALA A 3 -6.55 -2.08 19.24
CA ALA A 3 -7.21 -2.42 17.99
C ALA A 3 -6.16 -2.83 16.95
N ASP A 4 -6.57 -3.72 16.04
CA ASP A 4 -5.80 -4.09 14.85
C ASP A 4 -6.78 -4.22 13.69
N PHE A 5 -6.25 -4.18 12.47
CA PHE A 5 -7.04 -4.44 11.27
C PHE A 5 -7.59 -5.86 11.24
N SER A 6 -8.68 -6.06 10.51
CA SER A 6 -9.31 -7.36 10.28
C SER A 6 -8.31 -8.40 9.74
N PRO A 7 -8.49 -9.69 10.04
CA PRO A 7 -7.65 -10.76 9.48
C PRO A 7 -7.56 -10.70 7.94
N GLU A 8 -8.65 -10.34 7.28
CA GLU A 8 -8.74 -10.22 5.83
C GLU A 8 -7.89 -9.06 5.30
N PHE A 9 -7.92 -7.90 5.98
CA PHE A 9 -7.03 -6.78 5.67
C PHE A 9 -5.57 -7.15 5.91
N GLN A 10 -5.25 -7.82 7.01
CA GLN A 10 -3.90 -8.26 7.33
C GLN A 10 -3.37 -9.25 6.28
N ALA A 11 -4.22 -10.16 5.79
CA ALA A 11 -3.86 -11.13 4.77
C ALA A 11 -3.55 -10.46 3.41
N TYR A 12 -4.44 -9.59 2.92
CA TYR A 12 -4.22 -8.88 1.66
C TYR A 12 -3.07 -7.87 1.76
N GLY A 13 -3.07 -7.07 2.83
CA GLY A 13 -2.03 -6.09 3.11
C GLY A 13 -0.65 -6.74 3.24
N GLY A 14 -0.54 -7.85 3.97
CA GLY A 14 0.69 -8.63 4.06
C GLY A 14 1.15 -9.16 2.70
N TRP A 15 0.23 -9.72 1.90
CA TRP A 15 0.53 -10.21 0.56
C TRP A 15 1.11 -9.12 -0.37
N ILE A 16 0.58 -7.90 -0.32
CA ILE A 16 1.03 -6.82 -1.23
C ILE A 16 2.15 -5.93 -0.64
N ALA A 17 2.38 -5.97 0.68
CA ALA A 17 3.16 -4.98 1.41
C ALA A 17 4.54 -4.69 0.80
N ALA A 18 5.34 -5.72 0.53
CA ALA A 18 6.70 -5.52 0.03
C ALA A 18 6.72 -4.86 -1.38
N ALA A 19 5.79 -5.22 -2.24
CA ALA A 19 5.65 -4.60 -3.57
C ALA A 19 5.12 -3.16 -3.45
N ALA A 20 4.12 -2.93 -2.60
CA ALA A 20 3.55 -1.60 -2.35
C ALA A 20 4.59 -0.64 -1.77
N ILE A 21 5.44 -1.09 -0.83
CA ILE A 21 6.55 -0.30 -0.29
C ILE A 21 7.52 0.09 -1.41
N GLN A 22 7.92 -0.86 -2.25
CA GLN A 22 8.83 -0.57 -3.36
C GLN A 22 8.23 0.44 -4.35
N GLN A 23 6.95 0.28 -4.69
CA GLN A 23 6.24 1.19 -5.58
C GLN A 23 6.11 2.59 -4.96
N GLN A 24 5.83 2.68 -3.66
CA GLN A 24 5.74 3.95 -2.94
C GLN A 24 7.11 4.65 -2.81
N ASP A 25 8.21 3.90 -2.65
CA ASP A 25 9.57 4.47 -2.65
C ASP A 25 9.87 5.13 -4.01
N LEU A 26 9.58 4.45 -5.11
CA LEU A 26 9.75 4.98 -6.46
C LEU A 26 8.84 6.20 -6.73
N PHE A 27 7.60 6.17 -6.22
CA PHE A 27 6.69 7.30 -6.28
C PHE A 27 7.25 8.53 -5.59
N ASN A 28 7.71 8.36 -4.34
CA ASN A 28 8.25 9.44 -3.52
C ASN A 28 9.49 10.07 -4.17
N GLU A 29 10.35 9.25 -4.79
CA GLU A 29 11.52 9.74 -5.53
C GLU A 29 11.12 10.55 -6.77
N ALA A 30 10.19 10.02 -7.57
CA ALA A 30 9.73 10.65 -8.81
C ALA A 30 9.00 11.98 -8.55
N VAL A 31 8.14 12.04 -7.53
CA VAL A 31 7.43 13.25 -7.13
C VAL A 31 8.37 14.25 -6.43
N GLY A 32 9.29 13.77 -5.60
CA GLY A 32 10.19 14.60 -4.80
C GLY A 32 9.49 15.33 -3.67
N SER A 33 10.18 16.30 -3.05
CA SER A 33 9.69 17.05 -1.88
C SER A 33 8.97 18.35 -2.23
N GLY A 34 8.67 18.60 -3.51
CA GLY A 34 8.01 19.82 -3.97
C GLY A 34 6.56 19.88 -3.52
N THR A 35 5.99 21.08 -3.46
CA THR A 35 4.55 21.23 -3.22
C THR A 35 3.79 20.79 -4.47
N LEU A 36 2.78 19.92 -4.28
CA LEU A 36 1.83 19.56 -5.32
C LEU A 36 0.46 20.18 -5.01
N GLN A 37 -0.21 20.63 -6.05
CA GLN A 37 -1.60 21.07 -6.00
C GLN A 37 -2.48 20.03 -6.68
N ALA A 38 -3.51 19.57 -5.97
CA ALA A 38 -4.51 18.65 -6.50
C ALA A 38 -5.68 19.41 -7.13
N ASP A 39 -6.11 18.95 -8.30
CA ASP A 39 -7.40 19.27 -8.91
C ASP A 39 -8.21 17.96 -9.00
N LEU A 40 -9.22 17.84 -8.16
CA LEU A 40 -10.03 16.62 -8.06
C LEU A 40 -11.04 16.47 -9.21
N ASP A 41 -11.40 17.57 -9.87
CA ASP A 41 -12.31 17.55 -11.01
C ASP A 41 -11.55 17.15 -12.29
N ALA A 42 -10.40 17.77 -12.52
CA ALA A 42 -9.51 17.42 -13.63
C ALA A 42 -8.73 16.12 -13.38
N ARG A 43 -8.75 15.61 -12.14
CA ARG A 43 -7.97 14.47 -11.67
C ARG A 43 -6.47 14.62 -11.95
N THR A 44 -5.90 15.74 -11.52
CA THR A 44 -4.47 16.02 -11.67
C THR A 44 -3.76 16.42 -10.36
N LEU A 45 -2.46 16.15 -10.33
CA LEU A 45 -1.50 16.72 -9.39
C LEU A 45 -0.49 17.56 -10.18
N THR A 46 -0.41 18.84 -9.86
CA THR A 46 0.49 19.79 -10.52
C THR A 46 1.58 20.24 -9.57
N GLY A 47 2.82 20.21 -10.03
CA GLY A 47 3.97 20.74 -9.30
C GLY A 47 5.08 21.23 -10.23
N GLU A 48 6.24 21.51 -9.67
CA GLU A 48 7.40 22.01 -10.42
C GLU A 48 7.91 21.04 -11.49
N ARG A 49 7.69 19.74 -11.29
CA ARG A 49 8.13 18.67 -12.21
C ARG A 49 7.12 18.36 -13.31
N GLY A 50 5.98 19.07 -13.35
CA GLY A 50 4.93 18.89 -14.36
C GLY A 50 3.58 18.51 -13.76
N VAL A 51 2.74 17.88 -14.59
CA VAL A 51 1.37 17.47 -14.26
C VAL A 51 1.27 15.95 -14.33
N LEU A 52 0.80 15.35 -13.25
CA LEU A 52 0.42 13.94 -13.17
C LEU A 52 -1.10 13.84 -13.20
N GLY A 53 -1.65 12.92 -13.98
CA GLY A 53 -3.08 12.66 -14.10
C GLY A 53 -3.52 11.39 -13.39
N GLY A 54 -4.81 11.07 -13.55
CA GLY A 54 -5.39 9.80 -13.09
C GLY A 54 -5.46 9.68 -11.57
N ILE A 55 -5.52 10.81 -10.84
CA ILE A 55 -5.65 10.73 -9.39
C ILE A 55 -7.04 10.26 -8.98
N SER A 56 -7.11 9.61 -7.82
CA SER A 56 -8.35 9.19 -7.19
C SER A 56 -8.32 9.52 -5.70
N LEU A 57 -9.38 10.14 -5.19
CA LEU A 57 -9.53 10.47 -3.77
C LEU A 57 -9.88 9.20 -2.99
N LEU A 58 -8.87 8.63 -2.31
CA LEU A 58 -9.09 7.50 -1.42
C LEU A 58 -9.92 7.96 -0.22
N GLY A 59 -9.45 8.97 0.50
CA GLY A 59 -10.16 9.47 1.67
C GLY A 59 -9.33 10.45 2.47
N SER A 60 -9.82 10.76 3.66
CA SER A 60 -9.15 11.65 4.61
C SER A 60 -9.16 11.08 6.01
N PHE A 61 -8.06 11.29 6.73
CA PHE A 61 -7.92 10.99 8.15
C PHE A 61 -8.10 12.26 8.99
N SER A 62 -8.87 12.17 10.07
CA SER A 62 -9.04 13.23 11.07
C SER A 62 -8.10 12.97 12.25
N GLU A 63 -7.22 13.93 12.57
CA GLU A 63 -6.39 13.86 13.79
C GLU A 63 -7.24 14.08 15.06
N LEU A 64 -8.38 14.74 14.93
CA LEU A 64 -9.27 15.07 16.05
C LEU A 64 -10.03 13.83 16.53
N ASP A 65 -10.68 13.14 15.59
CA ASP A 65 -11.55 12.01 15.90
C ASP A 65 -10.88 10.66 15.66
N GLN A 66 -9.67 10.67 15.06
CA GLN A 66 -8.90 9.48 14.71
C GLN A 66 -9.68 8.51 13.83
N THR A 67 -10.51 9.05 12.94
CA THR A 67 -11.30 8.28 11.98
C THR A 67 -10.81 8.51 10.57
N TRP A 68 -10.89 7.47 9.74
CA TRP A 68 -10.82 7.59 8.30
C TRP A 68 -12.21 7.90 7.74
N LEU A 69 -12.29 8.73 6.70
CA LEU A 69 -13.48 8.98 5.90
C LEU A 69 -13.17 8.71 4.43
N TRP A 70 -13.82 7.72 3.83
CA TRP A 70 -13.62 7.40 2.42
C TRP A 70 -14.17 8.49 1.50
N GLY A 71 -13.57 8.64 0.31
CA GLY A 71 -14.00 9.62 -0.69
C GLY A 71 -15.47 9.49 -1.07
N TRP A 72 -15.99 8.27 -1.22
CA TRP A 72 -17.41 8.01 -1.52
C TRP A 72 -18.37 8.29 -0.37
N ALA A 73 -17.86 8.36 0.85
CA ALA A 73 -18.63 8.64 2.06
C ALA A 73 -18.57 10.12 2.46
N ASN A 74 -17.70 10.91 1.83
CA ASN A 74 -17.52 12.31 2.16
C ASN A 74 -18.72 13.13 1.65
N PRO A 75 -19.51 13.81 2.51
CA PRO A 75 -20.69 14.57 2.07
C PRO A 75 -20.39 15.70 1.09
N GLY A 76 -19.14 16.17 1.02
CA GLY A 76 -18.70 17.15 0.04
C GLY A 76 -18.53 16.58 -1.38
N PHE A 77 -18.51 15.26 -1.54
CA PHE A 77 -18.33 14.56 -2.80
C PHE A 77 -19.38 13.47 -2.99
N GLY A 78 -19.99 13.40 -4.17
CA GLY A 78 -20.82 12.25 -4.54
C GLY A 78 -19.96 11.07 -5.01
N PRO A 79 -20.51 9.84 -5.04
CA PRO A 79 -19.82 8.70 -5.64
C PRO A 79 -19.47 8.92 -7.12
N ASP A 80 -20.22 9.77 -7.81
CA ASP A 80 -20.00 10.14 -9.22
C ASP A 80 -18.96 11.26 -9.42
N ALA A 81 -18.41 11.83 -8.33
CA ALA A 81 -17.38 12.87 -8.45
C ALA A 81 -16.14 12.27 -9.17
N PRO A 82 -15.50 13.00 -10.11
CA PRO A 82 -14.47 12.42 -10.99
C PRO A 82 -13.33 11.70 -10.25
N ALA A 83 -12.80 12.29 -9.18
CA ALA A 83 -11.75 11.65 -8.37
C ALA A 83 -12.27 10.55 -7.43
N VAL A 84 -13.57 10.47 -7.14
CA VAL A 84 -14.14 9.47 -6.22
C VAL A 84 -14.59 8.22 -6.96
N ALA A 85 -15.18 8.34 -8.15
CA ALA A 85 -15.72 7.21 -8.90
C ALA A 85 -14.75 6.02 -9.04
N PRO A 86 -13.42 6.19 -9.27
CA PRO A 86 -12.49 5.07 -9.34
C PRO A 86 -12.34 4.29 -8.02
N THR A 87 -12.55 4.93 -6.87
CA THR A 87 -12.31 4.31 -5.56
C THR A 87 -13.42 3.34 -5.14
N VAL A 88 -14.55 3.33 -5.86
CA VAL A 88 -15.60 2.32 -5.72
C VAL A 88 -15.05 0.89 -5.94
N ALA A 89 -14.04 0.72 -6.79
CA ALA A 89 -13.39 -0.58 -6.99
C ALA A 89 -12.72 -1.12 -5.70
N VAL A 90 -12.28 -0.24 -4.79
CA VAL A 90 -11.79 -0.66 -3.46
C VAL A 90 -12.93 -1.26 -2.64
N ARG A 91 -14.10 -0.62 -2.66
CA ARG A 91 -15.28 -1.10 -1.95
C ARG A 91 -15.79 -2.44 -2.50
N GLU A 92 -15.80 -2.59 -3.81
CA GLU A 92 -16.16 -3.84 -4.48
C GLU A 92 -15.18 -4.96 -4.13
N PHE A 93 -13.87 -4.68 -4.20
CA PHE A 93 -12.83 -5.62 -3.80
C PHE A 93 -12.99 -6.02 -2.32
N GLY A 94 -13.24 -5.06 -1.44
CA GLY A 94 -13.49 -5.31 -0.03
C GLY A 94 -14.70 -6.21 0.20
N GLY A 95 -15.81 -5.97 -0.51
CA GLY A 95 -17.00 -6.81 -0.44
C GLY A 95 -16.77 -8.23 -0.94
N GLN A 96 -15.98 -8.41 -1.99
CA GLN A 96 -15.63 -9.72 -2.54
C GLN A 96 -14.70 -10.54 -1.62
N HIS A 97 -13.80 -9.86 -0.91
CA HIS A 97 -12.77 -10.50 -0.07
C HIS A 97 -13.05 -10.43 1.44
N GLY A 98 -14.16 -9.82 1.85
CA GLY A 98 -14.54 -9.69 3.26
C GLY A 98 -13.73 -8.67 4.05
N ILE A 99 -13.05 -7.72 3.40
CA ILE A 99 -12.23 -6.71 4.08
C ILE A 99 -13.13 -5.59 4.60
N ALA A 100 -13.40 -5.61 5.91
CA ALA A 100 -14.35 -4.70 6.57
C ALA A 100 -13.98 -3.22 6.39
N GLU A 101 -12.68 -2.89 6.43
CA GLU A 101 -12.16 -1.53 6.34
C GLU A 101 -12.36 -0.89 4.98
N PHE A 102 -12.51 -1.70 3.94
CA PHE A 102 -12.78 -1.24 2.58
C PHE A 102 -14.27 -1.03 2.28
N ILE A 103 -15.17 -1.51 3.15
CA ILE A 103 -16.62 -1.39 2.96
C ILE A 103 -17.29 -0.44 3.96
N ALA A 104 -16.68 -0.25 5.13
CA ALA A 104 -17.12 0.72 6.13
C ALA A 104 -16.83 2.13 5.63
N ASP A 105 -17.86 2.99 5.63
CA ASP A 105 -17.76 4.37 5.11
C ASP A 105 -16.77 5.23 5.91
N SER A 106 -16.66 4.98 7.21
CA SER A 106 -15.79 5.72 8.13
C SER A 106 -15.12 4.80 9.17
N PRO A 107 -14.08 4.02 8.80
CA PRO A 107 -13.35 3.17 9.73
C PRO A 107 -12.81 3.97 10.92
N ASP A 108 -13.05 3.46 12.13
CA ASP A 108 -12.52 4.02 13.37
C ASP A 108 -11.09 3.51 13.59
N LEU A 109 -10.14 4.44 13.69
CA LEU A 109 -8.72 4.14 13.92
C LEU A 109 -8.25 4.57 15.32
N SER A 110 -9.15 5.08 16.17
CA SER A 110 -8.81 5.60 17.52
C SER A 110 -8.25 4.55 18.47
N GLY A 111 -8.57 3.27 18.23
CA GLY A 111 -8.07 2.14 19.01
C GLY A 111 -6.64 1.69 18.65
N PHE A 112 -6.05 2.22 17.57
CA PHE A 112 -4.71 1.85 17.14
C PHE A 112 -3.65 2.59 17.99
N PRO A 113 -2.47 1.98 18.24
CA PRO A 113 -1.39 2.65 18.95
C PRO A 113 -0.90 3.93 18.24
N GLU A 114 -0.90 3.90 16.90
CA GLU A 114 -0.53 5.02 16.04
C GLU A 114 -1.59 5.22 14.94
N PRO A 115 -2.70 5.93 15.22
CA PRO A 115 -3.82 6.06 14.29
C PRO A 115 -3.44 6.66 12.93
N ALA A 116 -2.55 7.65 12.91
CA ALA A 116 -2.05 8.24 11.66
C ALA A 116 -1.26 7.22 10.80
N GLN A 117 -0.48 6.33 11.44
CA GLN A 117 0.21 5.25 10.72
C GLN A 117 -0.76 4.19 10.22
N ALA A 118 -1.83 3.90 10.98
CA ALA A 118 -2.92 3.04 10.52
C ALA A 118 -3.61 3.63 9.28
N ALA A 119 -3.85 4.95 9.25
CA ALA A 119 -4.41 5.62 8.08
C ALA A 119 -3.51 5.54 6.84
N ILE A 120 -2.19 5.71 7.00
CA ILE A 120 -1.23 5.53 5.91
C ILE A 120 -1.25 4.08 5.40
N LYS A 121 -1.26 3.10 6.31
CA LYS A 121 -1.35 1.67 5.97
C LYS A 121 -2.62 1.39 5.17
N LEU A 122 -3.77 1.87 5.65
CA LEU A 122 -5.06 1.75 4.97
C LEU A 122 -5.03 2.35 3.56
N ALA A 123 -4.49 3.56 3.42
CA ALA A 123 -4.40 4.27 2.14
C ALA A 123 -3.52 3.53 1.12
N ILE A 124 -2.32 3.09 1.52
CA ILE A 124 -1.39 2.39 0.62
C ILE A 124 -1.95 1.04 0.20
N THR A 125 -2.52 0.26 1.13
CA THR A 125 -3.12 -1.03 0.82
C THR A 125 -4.34 -0.88 -0.10
N ALA A 126 -5.18 0.13 0.10
CA ALA A 126 -6.30 0.44 -0.79
C ALA A 126 -5.84 0.94 -2.17
N GLY A 127 -4.80 1.78 -2.21
CA GLY A 127 -4.18 2.24 -3.45
C GLY A 127 -3.70 1.07 -4.30
N ALA A 128 -3.15 0.02 -3.68
CA ALA A 128 -2.71 -1.18 -4.38
C ALA A 128 -3.86 -1.95 -5.07
N VAL A 129 -5.09 -1.91 -4.54
CA VAL A 129 -6.28 -2.50 -5.19
C VAL A 129 -6.56 -1.81 -6.52
N LEU A 130 -6.41 -0.49 -6.57
CA LEU A 130 -6.63 0.30 -7.78
C LEU A 130 -5.50 0.15 -8.81
N GLY A 131 -4.42 -0.55 -8.47
CA GLY A 131 -3.19 -0.54 -9.25
C GLY A 131 -2.50 0.82 -9.20
N GLY A 132 -1.79 1.22 -10.24
CA GLY A 132 -1.17 2.55 -10.33
C GLY A 132 0.22 2.64 -9.70
N ARG A 133 0.60 3.84 -9.25
CA ARG A 133 1.99 4.26 -9.09
C ARG A 133 2.36 4.72 -7.69
N GLY A 134 1.40 5.10 -6.86
CA GLY A 134 1.64 5.43 -5.46
C GLY A 134 0.49 6.21 -4.83
N VAL A 135 0.68 6.59 -3.57
CA VAL A 135 -0.24 7.43 -2.81
C VAL A 135 0.48 8.73 -2.43
N TRP A 136 -0.14 9.86 -2.77
CA TRP A 136 0.25 11.16 -2.27
C TRP A 136 -0.67 11.58 -1.13
N SER A 137 -0.12 12.30 -0.15
CA SER A 137 -0.92 12.87 0.94
C SER A 137 -0.51 14.30 1.24
N THR A 138 -1.48 15.10 1.69
CA THR A 138 -1.22 16.44 2.21
C THR A 138 -2.07 16.73 3.44
N ALA A 139 -1.53 17.58 4.30
CA ALA A 139 -2.24 18.08 5.47
C ALA A 139 -3.37 19.02 5.04
N ILE A 140 -4.50 18.92 5.74
CA ILE A 140 -5.67 19.79 5.60
C ILE A 140 -6.08 20.31 6.98
N ASN A 141 -7.00 21.28 7.03
CA ASN A 141 -7.55 21.81 8.28
C ASN A 141 -6.45 22.24 9.28
N GLU A 142 -5.45 22.97 8.79
CA GLU A 142 -4.29 23.44 9.58
C GLU A 142 -3.50 22.30 10.25
N GLY A 143 -3.41 21.15 9.59
CA GLY A 143 -2.69 19.97 10.10
C GLY A 143 -3.53 19.06 11.00
N ARG A 144 -4.82 19.34 11.18
CA ARG A 144 -5.74 18.47 11.95
C ARG A 144 -6.36 17.35 11.12
N GLY A 145 -5.92 17.18 9.88
CA GLY A 145 -6.28 16.04 9.06
C GLY A 145 -5.36 15.88 7.87
N HIS A 146 -5.47 14.74 7.21
CA HIS A 146 -4.69 14.40 6.03
C HIS A 146 -5.61 13.87 4.95
N VAL A 147 -5.44 14.33 3.71
CA VAL A 147 -6.10 13.73 2.54
C VAL A 147 -5.13 12.81 1.82
N TYR A 148 -5.62 11.70 1.29
CA TYR A 148 -4.84 10.68 0.59
C TYR A 148 -5.38 10.49 -0.82
N LEU A 149 -4.50 10.64 -1.80
CA LEU A 149 -4.80 10.54 -3.22
C LEU A 149 -3.97 9.40 -3.82
N HIS A 150 -4.66 8.43 -4.40
CA HIS A 150 -4.04 7.46 -5.29
C HIS A 150 -3.63 8.15 -6.60
N VAL A 151 -2.49 7.77 -7.17
CA VAL A 151 -1.96 8.31 -8.42
C VAL A 151 -1.63 7.18 -9.38
N ALA A 152 -2.17 7.23 -10.59
CA ALA A 152 -2.03 6.18 -11.61
C ALA A 152 -1.24 6.60 -12.86
N ASP A 153 -0.67 7.82 -12.89
CA ASP A 153 -0.06 8.38 -14.10
C ASP A 153 1.09 7.51 -14.65
N GLU A 154 0.99 7.10 -15.91
CA GLU A 154 1.95 6.20 -16.55
C GLU A 154 3.37 6.79 -16.69
N GLN A 155 3.53 8.11 -16.59
CA GLN A 155 4.83 8.79 -16.56
C GLN A 155 5.65 8.41 -15.32
N LEU A 156 5.00 7.97 -14.25
CA LEU A 156 5.68 7.51 -13.05
C LEU A 156 6.29 6.10 -13.26
N PRO A 157 7.41 5.79 -12.60
CA PRO A 157 8.02 4.47 -12.69
C PRO A 157 7.14 3.36 -12.12
N LEU A 158 7.21 2.17 -12.72
CA LEU A 158 6.63 0.94 -12.18
C LEU A 158 7.72 0.13 -11.48
N ALA A 159 7.43 -0.37 -10.28
CA ALA A 159 8.31 -1.28 -9.56
C ALA A 159 8.52 -2.58 -10.37
N GLY A 160 9.78 -2.91 -10.63
CA GLY A 160 10.21 -4.22 -11.11
C GLY A 160 10.95 -4.97 -10.02
N PHE A 161 11.22 -6.26 -10.25
CA PHE A 161 12.05 -7.04 -9.33
C PHE A 161 13.43 -6.40 -9.14
N ASP A 162 13.82 -6.16 -7.90
CA ASP A 162 15.13 -5.63 -7.52
C ASP A 162 15.80 -6.54 -6.47
N PRO A 163 16.83 -7.32 -6.85
CA PRO A 163 17.53 -8.21 -5.93
C PRO A 163 18.26 -7.46 -4.81
N ILE A 164 18.67 -6.21 -5.04
CA ILE A 164 19.38 -5.39 -4.06
C ILE A 164 18.40 -4.88 -3.00
N ALA A 165 17.21 -4.43 -3.42
CA ALA A 165 16.19 -3.93 -2.49
C ALA A 165 15.46 -5.05 -1.73
N THR A 166 15.43 -6.28 -2.27
CA THR A 166 14.64 -7.42 -1.75
C THR A 166 14.77 -7.63 -0.23
N PRO A 167 15.97 -7.72 0.38
CA PRO A 167 16.08 -7.95 1.82
C PRO A 167 15.43 -6.84 2.66
N ARG A 168 15.66 -5.58 2.30
CA ARG A 168 15.05 -4.43 2.99
C ARG A 168 13.54 -4.46 2.84
N LEU A 169 13.03 -4.70 1.63
CA LEU A 169 11.60 -4.70 1.34
C LEU A 169 10.86 -5.75 2.17
N LEU A 170 11.36 -6.99 2.21
CA LEU A 170 10.75 -8.06 2.97
C LEU A 170 10.80 -7.78 4.48
N MET A 171 11.93 -7.31 5.01
CA MET A 171 12.06 -6.99 6.44
C MET A 171 11.16 -5.82 6.87
N THR A 172 11.02 -4.80 6.03
CA THR A 172 10.08 -3.70 6.29
C THR A 172 8.64 -4.20 6.23
N ALA A 173 8.29 -4.98 5.21
CA ALA A 173 6.93 -5.48 5.02
C ALA A 173 6.44 -6.34 6.20
N VAL A 174 7.27 -7.25 6.71
CA VAL A 174 6.91 -8.05 7.90
C VAL A 174 6.83 -7.22 9.19
N SER A 175 7.50 -6.07 9.25
CA SER A 175 7.35 -5.13 10.37
C SER A 175 6.01 -4.37 10.30
N VAL A 176 5.53 -4.06 9.08
CA VAL A 176 4.24 -3.39 8.85
C VAL A 176 3.06 -4.36 9.00
N PHE A 177 3.21 -5.60 8.53
CA PHE A 177 2.22 -6.68 8.56
C PHE A 177 2.81 -7.94 9.23
N PRO A 178 2.85 -8.00 10.58
CA PRO A 178 3.53 -9.05 11.33
C PRO A 178 2.73 -10.35 11.47
N SER A 179 1.47 -10.38 11.06
CA SER A 179 0.55 -11.51 11.33
C SER A 179 0.97 -12.82 10.64
N ASP A 180 1.51 -12.74 9.42
CA ASP A 180 2.00 -13.90 8.66
C ASP A 180 3.18 -13.50 7.76
N HIS A 181 4.41 -13.71 8.25
CA HIS A 181 5.61 -13.36 7.51
C HIS A 181 5.78 -14.22 6.23
N ARG A 182 5.26 -15.46 6.23
CA ARG A 182 5.31 -16.32 5.04
C ARG A 182 4.38 -15.81 3.96
N GLN A 183 3.19 -15.29 4.31
CA GLN A 183 2.29 -14.64 3.36
C GLN A 183 2.95 -13.43 2.69
N VAL A 184 3.71 -12.63 3.45
CA VAL A 184 4.47 -11.49 2.91
C VAL A 184 5.47 -11.94 1.84
N VAL A 185 6.25 -12.98 2.13
CA VAL A 185 7.24 -13.51 1.17
C VAL A 185 6.56 -14.11 -0.06
N ARG A 186 5.51 -14.92 0.13
CA ARG A 186 4.72 -15.49 -0.97
C ARG A 186 4.16 -14.41 -1.89
N GLY A 187 3.60 -13.36 -1.30
CA GLY A 187 3.03 -12.25 -2.05
C GLY A 187 4.06 -11.44 -2.81
N TYR A 188 5.24 -11.17 -2.22
CA TYR A 188 6.36 -10.56 -2.93
C TYR A 188 6.79 -11.40 -4.14
N PHE A 189 6.96 -12.72 -3.96
CA PHE A 189 7.37 -13.62 -5.03
C PHE A 189 6.33 -13.70 -6.14
N GLN A 190 5.04 -13.80 -5.80
CA GLN A 190 3.95 -13.81 -6.77
C GLN A 190 3.85 -12.49 -7.53
N ASN A 191 3.95 -11.35 -6.84
CA ASN A 191 3.85 -10.03 -7.45
C ASN A 191 4.95 -9.80 -8.51
N PHE A 192 6.18 -10.25 -8.23
CA PHE A 192 7.31 -10.10 -9.15
C PHE A 192 7.55 -11.33 -10.05
N GLY A 193 6.63 -12.32 -10.04
CA GLY A 193 6.66 -13.47 -10.93
C GLY A 193 7.78 -14.48 -10.65
N LEU A 194 8.31 -14.53 -9.43
CA LEU A 194 9.30 -15.52 -9.02
C LEU A 194 8.63 -16.89 -8.90
N GLN A 195 9.25 -17.91 -9.50
CA GLN A 195 8.88 -19.30 -9.21
C GLN A 195 9.47 -19.68 -7.86
N TYR A 196 8.70 -20.30 -6.97
CA TYR A 196 9.19 -20.63 -5.63
C TYR A 196 8.70 -21.96 -5.12
N ASP A 197 9.52 -22.55 -4.25
CA ASP A 197 9.22 -23.74 -3.48
C ASP A 197 9.28 -23.42 -1.99
N GLU A 198 8.45 -24.11 -1.21
CA GLU A 198 8.37 -23.95 0.25
C GLU A 198 8.88 -25.19 0.97
N ALA A 199 9.81 -24.97 1.89
CA ALA A 199 10.21 -25.92 2.92
C ALA A 199 9.65 -25.47 4.28
N PRO A 200 9.67 -26.32 5.33
CA PRO A 200 9.17 -25.94 6.66
C PRO A 200 9.84 -24.70 7.25
N ASP A 201 11.14 -24.51 7.01
CA ASP A 201 11.98 -23.46 7.57
C ASP A 201 12.43 -22.41 6.54
N ALA A 202 12.06 -22.57 5.26
CA ALA A 202 12.49 -21.67 4.20
C ALA A 202 11.49 -21.51 3.05
N ILE A 203 11.58 -20.40 2.32
CA ILE A 203 10.98 -20.22 1.00
C ILE A 203 12.08 -19.78 0.04
N ARG A 204 12.25 -20.53 -1.07
CA ARG A 204 13.26 -20.26 -2.09
C ARG A 204 12.57 -19.82 -3.39
N GLY A 205 12.85 -18.59 -3.82
CA GLY A 205 12.34 -18.01 -5.06
C GLY A 205 13.41 -17.88 -6.13
N THR A 206 13.06 -18.09 -7.39
CA THR A 206 13.92 -17.90 -8.56
C THR A 206 13.30 -16.86 -9.49
N ALA A 207 14.01 -15.75 -9.70
CA ALA A 207 13.59 -14.66 -10.58
C ALA A 207 13.91 -14.98 -12.05
N ALA A 208 13.22 -14.30 -12.97
CA ALA A 208 13.44 -14.46 -14.42
C ALA A 208 14.89 -14.11 -14.85
N ASN A 209 15.53 -13.17 -14.14
CA ASN A 209 16.94 -12.83 -14.36
C ASN A 209 17.92 -13.86 -13.74
N GLY A 210 17.42 -14.96 -13.17
CA GLY A 210 18.19 -16.05 -12.57
C GLY A 210 18.68 -15.79 -11.16
N SER A 211 18.35 -14.64 -10.56
CA SER A 211 18.64 -14.40 -9.14
C SER A 211 17.81 -15.36 -8.30
N VAL A 212 18.43 -15.87 -7.24
CA VAL A 212 17.81 -16.76 -6.27
C VAL A 212 17.66 -16.00 -4.96
N ILE A 213 16.48 -16.06 -4.38
CA ILE A 213 16.18 -15.48 -3.07
C ILE A 213 15.89 -16.65 -2.12
N VAL A 214 16.56 -16.70 -0.98
CA VAL A 214 16.25 -17.65 0.09
C VAL A 214 15.85 -16.88 1.33
N THR A 215 14.66 -17.16 1.83
CA THR A 215 14.17 -16.63 3.10
C THR A 215 14.14 -17.75 4.11
N SER A 216 14.57 -17.50 5.35
CA SER A 216 14.51 -18.47 6.44
C SER A 216 13.61 -17.99 7.57
N PHE A 217 12.95 -18.92 8.23
CA PHE A 217 11.98 -18.65 9.29
C PHE A 217 12.35 -19.37 10.58
N ASP A 218 11.99 -18.77 11.72
CA ASP A 218 12.08 -19.45 13.01
C ASP A 218 10.89 -20.42 13.24
N ASP A 219 10.90 -21.14 14.36
CA ASP A 219 9.86 -22.10 14.72
C ASP A 219 8.45 -21.47 14.88
N HIS A 220 8.38 -20.13 14.98
CA HIS A 220 7.12 -19.38 15.06
C HIS A 220 6.71 -18.80 13.70
N GLY A 221 7.41 -19.17 12.61
CA GLY A 221 7.14 -18.69 11.26
C GLY A 221 7.58 -17.24 11.02
N ARG A 222 8.44 -16.67 11.87
CA ARG A 222 8.94 -15.30 11.70
C ARG A 222 10.17 -15.29 10.81
N LEU A 223 10.15 -14.43 9.80
CA LEU A 223 11.27 -14.17 8.91
C LEU A 223 12.53 -13.76 9.70
N GLY A 224 13.59 -14.57 9.59
CA GLY A 224 14.86 -14.35 10.29
C GLY A 224 15.99 -13.86 9.37
N ASN A 225 16.06 -14.38 8.15
CA ASN A 225 17.10 -13.99 7.18
C ASN A 225 16.54 -13.96 5.76
N VAL A 226 17.13 -13.08 4.93
CA VAL A 226 16.90 -13.00 3.48
C VAL A 226 18.25 -12.96 2.80
N SER A 227 18.59 -13.99 2.03
CA SER A 227 19.77 -14.00 1.16
C SER A 227 19.37 -13.89 -0.30
N VAL A 228 20.23 -13.24 -1.09
CA VAL A 228 20.07 -13.09 -2.54
C VAL A 228 21.35 -13.51 -3.22
N GLU A 229 21.26 -14.51 -4.09
CA GLU A 229 22.35 -15.02 -4.91
C GLU A 229 22.11 -14.55 -6.36
N PRO A 230 22.99 -13.74 -6.95
CA PRO A 230 22.87 -13.33 -8.34
C PRO A 230 23.11 -14.52 -9.28
N ARG A 231 22.59 -14.45 -10.51
CA ARG A 231 22.89 -15.43 -11.56
C ARG A 231 24.41 -15.50 -11.76
N THR A 232 24.98 -16.70 -11.61
CA THR A 232 26.36 -17.04 -12.00
C THR A 232 26.54 -17.02 -13.50
#